data_AF-A0A815IVN4-F1
#
_entry.id   AF-A0A815IVN4-F1
#
_cell.length_a   1.000
_cell.length_b   1.000
_cell.length_c   1.000
_cell.angle_alpha   90.00
_cell.angle_beta   90.00
_cell.angle_gamma   90.00
#
_symmetry.space_group_name_H-M   'P 1'
#
loop_
_entity.id
_entity.type
_entity.pdbx_description
1 polymer ?
#
loop_
_entity_poly.entity_id
_entity_poly.type
_entity_poly.pdbx_seq_one_letter_code
_entity_poly.pdbx_strand_id
1 'polypeptide(L)' 'GHRQCIGQDLARLELKIILARMLQQVTIGDGGPEFNTGGCIQRLTIVPKHVGVTIQFS' A
#
# COMPACT_ATOMS: atom_id res chain seq x y z
N GLY A 1 -8.08 13.60 -17.77
CA GLY A 1 -7.53 14.25 -18.98
C GLY A 1 -7.16 13.20 -20.01
N HIS A 2 -6.83 13.61 -21.24
CA HIS A 2 -6.61 12.71 -22.38
C HIS A 2 -5.47 11.67 -22.21
N ARG A 3 -4.61 11.82 -21.19
CA ARG A 3 -3.54 10.88 -20.83
C ARG A 3 -3.71 10.33 -19.41
N GLN A 4 -4.93 9.96 -19.04
CA GLN A 4 -5.12 9.18 -17.81
C GLN A 4 -4.50 7.79 -17.98
N CYS A 5 -4.04 7.23 -16.86
CA CYS A 5 -3.45 5.90 -16.86
C CYS A 5 -4.49 4.89 -17.38
N ILE A 6 -4.20 4.27 -18.53
CA ILE A 6 -5.07 3.25 -19.13
C ILE A 6 -5.22 2.03 -18.21
N GLY A 7 -4.20 1.73 -17.39
CA GLY A 7 -4.21 0.65 -16.41
C GLY A 7 -4.83 1.02 -15.06
N GLN A 8 -5.40 2.22 -14.91
CA GLN A 8 -5.88 2.70 -13.60
C GLN A 8 -6.91 1.76 -12.98
N ASP A 9 -7.88 1.29 -13.76
CA ASP A 9 -8.98 0.49 -13.24
C ASP A 9 -8.53 -0.95 -12.96
N LEU A 10 -7.61 -1.49 -13.77
CA LEU A 10 -6.97 -2.78 -13.50
C LEU A 10 -6.15 -2.73 -12.22
N ALA A 11 -5.28 -1.74 -12.06
CA ALA A 11 -4.46 -1.58 -10.85
C ALA A 11 -5.32 -1.40 -9.58
N ARG A 12 -6.44 -0.67 -9.69
CA ARG A 12 -7.40 -0.55 -8.59
C ARG A 12 -8.10 -1.87 -8.29
N LEU A 13 -8.47 -2.64 -9.30
CA LEU A 13 -9.11 -3.94 -9.12
C LEU A 13 -8.16 -4.90 -8.39
N GLU A 14 -6.92 -5.01 -8.85
CA GLU A 14 -5.89 -5.86 -8.23
C GLU A 14 -5.67 -5.49 -6.77
N LEU A 15 -5.49 -4.19 -6.48
CA LEU A 15 -5.31 -3.71 -5.11
C LEU A 15 -6.53 -4.01 -4.23
N LYS A 16 -7.75 -3.78 -4.73
CA LYS A 16 -8.98 -4.07 -3.98
C LYS A 16 -9.10 -5.55 -3.66
N ILE A 17 -8.78 -6.45 -4.60
CA ILE A 17 -8.84 -7.90 -4.37
C ILE A 17 -7.84 -8.32 -3.29
N ILE A 18 -6.60 -7.80 -3.35
CA ILE A 18 -5.56 -8.10 -2.36
C ILE A 18 -6.03 -7.63 -0.97
N LEU A 19 -6.46 -6.38 -0.84
CA LEU A 19 -6.91 -5.82 0.43
C LEU A 19 -8.13 -6.57 0.99
N ALA A 20 -9.12 -6.89 0.15
CA ALA A 20 -10.30 -7.63 0.57
C ALA A 20 -9.94 -9.01 1.12
N ARG A 21 -9.00 -9.73 0.49
CA ARG A 21 -8.53 -11.03 0.97
C ARG A 21 -7.73 -10.92 2.27
N MET A 22 -6.87 -9.91 2.39
CA MET A 22 -6.08 -9.71 3.61
C MET A 22 -6.98 -9.35 4.80
N LEU A 23 -7.89 -8.39 4.63
CA LEU A 23 -8.77 -7.91 5.71
C LEU A 23 -9.79 -8.95 6.19
N GLN A 24 -10.02 -10.03 5.44
CA GLN A 24 -10.83 -11.17 5.90
C GLN A 24 -10.11 -12.07 6.90
N GLN A 25 -8.77 -12.04 6.94
CA GLN A 25 -7.95 -12.98 7.72
C GLN A 25 -7.12 -12.29 8.79
N VAL A 26 -6.75 -11.04 8.56
CA VAL A 26 -5.85 -10.29 9.43
C VAL A 26 -6.35 -8.88 9.70
N THR A 27 -6.03 -8.39 10.90
CA THR A 27 -6.10 -6.97 11.22
C THR A 27 -4.74 -6.35 10.94
N ILE A 28 -4.74 -5.27 10.14
CA ILE A 28 -3.53 -4.53 9.77
C ILE A 28 -3.50 -3.24 10.61
N GLY A 29 -2.43 -3.04 11.37
CA GLY A 29 -2.19 -1.83 12.14
C GLY A 29 -0.94 -1.08 11.71
N ASP A 30 -0.76 0.13 12.25
CA ASP A 30 0.45 0.93 12.04
C ASP A 30 1.66 0.24 12.70
N GLY A 31 2.79 0.19 11.99
CA GLY A 31 4.07 -0.29 12.52
C GLY A 31 4.71 0.70 13.50
N GLY A 32 4.18 1.91 13.59
CA GLY A 32 4.62 2.95 14.51
C GLY A 32 5.60 3.94 13.87
N PRO A 33 5.89 5.05 14.59
CA PRO A 33 6.64 6.17 14.04
C PRO A 33 8.08 5.80 13.68
N GLU A 34 8.70 4.83 14.35
CA GLU A 34 10.07 4.42 14.03
C GLU A 34 10.19 3.81 12.63
N PHE A 35 9.18 3.07 12.18
CA PHE A 35 9.19 2.36 10.90
C PHE A 35 8.61 3.17 9.74
N ASN A 36 7.69 4.10 10.03
CA ASN A 36 6.97 4.88 9.01
C ASN A 36 7.45 6.34 8.91
N THR A 37 8.55 6.69 9.57
CA THR A 37 9.22 8.00 9.43
C THR A 37 10.33 7.95 8.38
N GLY A 38 10.69 9.10 7.80
CA GLY A 38 11.83 9.23 6.87
C GLY A 38 11.44 9.56 5.43
N GLY A 39 10.15 9.66 5.14
CA GLY A 39 9.61 10.16 3.86
C GLY A 39 9.74 9.15 2.72
N CYS A 40 9.94 9.65 1.50
CA CYS A 40 9.99 8.84 0.29
C CYS A 40 11.35 8.91 -0.40
N ILE A 41 11.66 7.87 -1.18
CA ILE A 41 12.72 7.86 -2.18
C ILE A 41 12.09 8.23 -3.52
N GLN A 42 12.61 9.27 -4.16
CA GLN A 42 12.16 9.71 -5.48
C GLN A 42 13.09 9.12 -6.54
N ARG A 43 12.55 8.22 -7.38
CA ARG A 43 13.20 7.67 -8.57
C ARG A 43 12.31 7.96 -9.78
N LEU A 44 12.25 7.05 -10.76
CA LEU A 44 11.23 7.08 -11.80
C LEU A 44 9.80 6.99 -11.21
N THR A 45 9.67 6.31 -10.07
CA THR A 45 8.48 6.27 -9.23
C THR A 45 8.81 6.74 -7.80
N ILE A 46 7.80 7.18 -7.06
CA ILE A 46 7.93 7.57 -5.65
C ILE A 46 7.60 6.35 -4.80
N VAL A 47 8.52 5.95 -3.93
CA VAL A 47 8.33 4.84 -3.00
C VAL A 47 8.68 5.28 -1.57
N PRO A 48 7.97 4.82 -0.54
CA PRO A 48 8.35 5.09 0.85
C PRO A 48 9.76 4.52 1.15
N LYS A 49 10.53 5.20 2.00
CA LYS A 49 11.86 4.69 2.40
C LYS A 49 11.73 3.41 3.22
N HIS A 50 10.75 3.40 4.13
CA HIS A 50 10.41 2.30 5.00
C HIS A 50 8.88 2.25 5.13
N VAL A 51 8.34 1.03 5.26
CA VAL A 51 6.93 0.80 5.60
C VAL A 51 6.89 -0.34 6.61
N GLY A 52 6.50 -0.03 7.84
CA GLY A 52 6.19 -1.00 8.87
C GLY A 52 4.68 -1.14 9.05
N VAL A 53 4.20 -2.37 9.17
CA VAL A 53 2.81 -2.68 9.53
C VAL A 53 2.80 -3.77 10.59
N THR A 54 1.80 -3.73 11.46
CA THR A 54 1.49 -4.85 12.35
C THR A 54 0.43 -5.72 11.69
N ILE A 55 0.59 -7.04 11.80
CA ILE A 55 -0.35 -8.02 11.27
C ILE A 55 -0.79 -8.89 12.43
N GLN A 56 -2.07 -8.83 12.77
CA GLN A 56 -2.67 -9.70 13.76
C GLN A 56 -3.58 -10.71 13.06
N PHE A 57 -3.26 -11.99 13.23
CA PHE A 57 -4.09 -13.09 12.75
C PHE A 57 -5.26 -13.30 13.72
N SER A 58 -6.44 -13.54 13.14
CA SER A 58 -7.68 -13.80 13.88
C SER A 58 -7.73 -15.24 14.39
#